data_AF-A6NUK4-F1
#
_entry.id   AF-A6NUK4-F1
#
_cell.length_a   1.000
_cell.length_b   1.000
_cell.length_c   1.000
_cell.angle_alpha   90.00
_cell.angle_beta   90.00
_cell.angle_gamma   90.00
#
_symmetry.space_group_name_H-M   'P 1'
#
loop_
_entity.id
_entity.type
_entity.pdbx_description
1 polymer ?
#
loop_
_entity_poly.entity_id
_entity_poly.type
_entity_poly.pdbx_seq_one_letter_code
_entity_poly.pdbx_strand_id
1 'polypeptide(L)'
;MAWPKRARTVNWESGVLTLDGEKQFEVPELTAEVMEQLAGYTLVGFHVKGYPVTDELLVPFAGHKSMANFGVEDGALTDACFPVFSAMPKLRILLLTGNAGIDGSGLSALRSGKLDLLALDHTGLDDAGLLQAASIPKLSHIWIDHTAVTYEGLLAVAGNNRIEPVSHVQFTKEQMEYFYQLQREKAKKPIQLDEQAAAECRRVLSAFFAEMTEWEQYMEQAGFEDAEAVPRLLAIWEKYVSEKPRPGYRPLGLSYSAQGTYNGEEFLDAEQITKNKLYIYTREKNTGFDRRFLMKRVGEGWMIDAVQERLDGWQRTGL
;
A
#
# COMPACT_ATOMS: atom_id res chain seq x y z
N MET A 1 4.73 -47.60 24.39
CA MET A 1 4.09 -47.90 23.09
C MET A 1 4.96 -47.32 21.99
N ALA A 2 5.11 -48.01 20.84
CA ALA A 2 5.94 -47.50 19.76
C ALA A 2 5.17 -46.45 18.93
N TRP A 3 5.71 -45.24 18.84
CA TRP A 3 5.24 -44.21 17.91
C TRP A 3 5.45 -44.63 16.45
N PRO A 4 4.68 -44.09 15.49
CA PRO A 4 4.83 -44.41 14.08
C PRO A 4 6.23 -44.05 13.57
N LYS A 5 6.76 -44.82 12.61
CA LYS A 5 8.08 -44.55 12.01
C LYS A 5 8.17 -43.22 11.25
N ARG A 6 7.03 -42.63 10.89
CA ARG A 6 6.91 -41.37 10.16
C ARG A 6 5.69 -40.63 10.69
N ALA A 7 5.84 -39.32 10.81
CA ALA A 7 4.78 -38.36 11.02
C ALA A 7 5.08 -37.09 10.21
N ARG A 8 4.03 -36.37 9.83
CA ARG A 8 4.08 -35.10 9.09
C ARG A 8 3.46 -33.98 9.90
N THR A 9 2.47 -34.26 10.73
CA THR A 9 1.90 -33.27 11.66
C THR A 9 1.85 -33.80 13.09
N VAL A 10 2.03 -32.88 14.02
CA VAL A 10 1.93 -33.12 15.46
C VAL A 10 0.99 -32.08 16.04
N ASN A 11 0.01 -32.52 16.83
CA ASN A 11 -0.75 -31.65 17.73
C ASN A 11 -0.66 -32.24 19.15
N TRP A 12 -0.44 -31.39 20.15
CA TRP A 12 -0.50 -31.79 21.56
C TRP A 12 -1.49 -30.89 22.29
N GLU A 13 -2.41 -31.49 23.03
CA GLU A 13 -3.37 -30.76 23.86
C GLU A 13 -3.82 -31.64 25.03
N SER A 14 -3.85 -31.06 26.24
CA SER A 14 -4.36 -31.72 27.46
C SER A 14 -3.82 -33.14 27.71
N GLY A 15 -2.52 -33.36 27.47
CA GLY A 15 -1.87 -34.66 27.69
C GLY A 15 -2.00 -35.66 26.53
N VAL A 16 -2.64 -35.27 25.43
CA VAL A 16 -2.84 -36.15 24.27
C VAL A 16 -1.99 -35.66 23.09
N LEU A 17 -1.07 -36.51 22.64
CA LEU A 17 -0.29 -36.31 21.43
C LEU A 17 -1.00 -36.95 20.23
N THR A 18 -1.38 -36.14 19.25
CA THR A 18 -2.00 -36.57 17.99
C THR A 18 -1.01 -36.44 16.84
N LEU A 19 -0.71 -37.54 16.16
CA LEU A 19 0.14 -37.60 14.98
C LEU A 19 -0.69 -37.79 13.71
N ASP A 20 -0.42 -36.99 12.68
CA ASP A 20 -1.11 -37.01 11.37
C ASP A 20 -2.64 -36.87 11.47
N GLY A 21 -3.16 -36.30 12.57
CA GLY A 21 -4.60 -36.10 12.81
C GLY A 21 -5.38 -37.37 13.21
N GLU A 22 -4.75 -38.54 13.19
CA GLU A 22 -5.45 -39.83 13.39
C GLU A 22 -4.93 -40.60 14.61
N LYS A 23 -3.63 -40.56 14.88
CA LYS A 23 -2.99 -41.45 15.87
C LYS A 23 -2.79 -40.71 17.18
N GLN A 24 -3.52 -41.11 18.22
CA GLN A 24 -3.46 -40.50 19.54
C GLN A 24 -2.64 -41.33 20.52
N PHE A 25 -1.86 -40.65 21.36
CA PHE A 25 -1.04 -41.24 22.41
C PHE A 25 -1.17 -40.42 23.70
N GLU A 26 -1.35 -41.09 24.82
CA GLU A 26 -1.28 -40.47 26.14
C GLU A 26 0.18 -40.08 26.43
N VAL A 27 0.45 -38.79 26.40
CA VAL A 27 1.75 -38.16 26.62
C VAL A 27 1.51 -36.97 27.56
N PRO A 28 1.42 -37.20 28.87
CA PRO A 28 1.01 -36.17 29.83
C PRO A 28 1.99 -34.98 29.89
N GLU A 29 3.25 -35.19 29.51
CA GLU A 29 4.30 -34.18 29.55
C GLU A 29 5.16 -34.22 28.27
N LEU A 30 5.52 -33.03 27.76
CA LEU A 30 6.45 -32.86 26.65
C LEU A 30 7.88 -32.69 27.18
N THR A 31 8.49 -33.80 27.60
CA THR A 31 9.89 -33.80 28.07
C THR A 31 10.88 -33.49 26.94
N ALA A 32 12.13 -33.21 27.28
CA ALA A 32 13.18 -32.98 26.28
C ALA A 32 13.35 -34.18 25.32
N GLU A 33 13.25 -35.41 25.83
CA GLU A 33 13.35 -36.64 25.02
C GLU A 33 12.17 -36.76 24.05
N VAL A 34 10.96 -36.40 24.50
CA VAL A 34 9.76 -36.35 23.65
C VAL A 34 9.96 -35.32 22.54
N MET A 35 10.41 -34.11 22.87
CA MET A 35 10.64 -33.04 21.90
C MET A 35 11.74 -33.40 20.88
N GLU A 36 12.82 -34.04 21.32
CA GLU A 36 13.88 -34.55 20.45
C GLU A 36 13.36 -35.64 19.51
N GLN A 37 12.57 -36.58 20.02
CA GLN A 37 11.94 -37.62 19.21
C GLN A 37 11.00 -37.02 18.16
N LEU A 38 10.21 -36.00 18.52
CA LEU A 38 9.30 -35.31 17.61
C LEU A 38 10.05 -34.53 16.52
N ALA A 39 11.13 -33.84 16.90
CA ALA A 39 12.00 -33.11 15.96
C ALA A 39 12.71 -34.04 14.96
N GLY A 40 12.86 -35.32 15.27
CA GLY A 40 13.38 -36.34 14.37
C GLY A 40 12.46 -36.69 13.19
N TYR A 41 11.17 -36.35 13.25
CA TYR A 41 10.26 -36.54 12.12
C TYR A 41 10.42 -35.47 11.06
N THR A 42 10.02 -35.76 9.81
CA THR A 42 10.00 -34.75 8.74
C THR A 42 8.70 -33.93 8.79
N LEU A 43 8.50 -33.19 9.88
CA LEU A 43 7.26 -32.45 10.13
C LEU A 43 7.05 -31.27 9.16
N VAL A 44 5.80 -31.02 8.83
CA VAL A 44 5.34 -29.79 8.17
C VAL A 44 4.49 -28.93 9.10
N GLY A 45 3.93 -29.53 10.16
CA GLY A 45 3.14 -28.87 11.18
C GLY A 45 3.46 -29.40 12.58
N PHE A 46 3.67 -28.50 13.54
CA PHE A 46 3.78 -28.82 14.95
C PHE A 46 2.96 -27.81 15.74
N HIS A 47 2.08 -28.27 16.61
CA HIS A 47 1.21 -27.43 17.41
C HIS A 47 1.10 -27.96 18.84
N VAL A 48 1.20 -27.09 19.82
CA VAL A 48 1.02 -27.37 21.25
C VAL A 48 0.13 -26.28 21.82
N LYS A 49 -0.86 -26.66 22.63
CA LYS A 49 -1.72 -25.70 23.32
C LYS A 49 -1.84 -25.98 24.81
N GLY A 50 -1.75 -24.93 25.62
CA GLY A 50 -1.99 -24.99 27.06
C GLY A 50 -0.93 -25.79 27.82
N TYR A 51 0.32 -25.79 27.34
CA TYR A 51 1.45 -26.45 28.00
C TYR A 51 2.61 -25.47 28.14
N PRO A 52 3.31 -25.45 29.30
CA PRO A 52 4.42 -24.52 29.55
C PRO A 52 5.70 -24.95 28.80
N VAL A 53 5.68 -24.97 27.48
CA VAL A 53 6.86 -25.15 26.64
C VAL A 53 7.79 -23.95 26.84
N THR A 54 9.05 -24.20 27.19
CA THR A 54 10.10 -23.17 27.31
C THR A 54 10.97 -23.11 26.05
N ASP A 55 11.78 -22.06 25.93
CA ASP A 55 12.67 -21.86 24.78
C ASP A 55 13.66 -23.03 24.60
N GLU A 56 14.13 -23.63 25.69
CA GLU A 56 15.05 -24.79 25.68
C GLU A 56 14.42 -26.02 25.04
N LEU A 57 13.12 -26.26 25.27
CA LEU A 57 12.40 -27.39 24.69
C LEU A 57 12.26 -27.27 23.17
N LEU A 58 12.44 -26.07 22.60
CA LEU A 58 12.38 -25.84 21.16
C LEU A 58 13.72 -26.09 20.44
N VAL A 59 14.84 -26.12 21.16
CA VAL A 59 16.19 -26.28 20.59
C VAL A 59 16.29 -27.46 19.59
N PRO A 60 15.72 -28.65 19.85
CA PRO A 60 15.78 -29.76 18.90
C PRO A 60 15.17 -29.46 17.52
N PHE A 61 14.25 -28.50 17.41
CA PHE A 61 13.62 -28.10 16.15
C PHE A 61 14.46 -27.12 15.32
N ALA A 62 15.58 -26.62 15.84
CA ALA A 62 16.43 -25.68 15.11
C ALA A 62 16.90 -26.29 13.77
N GLY A 63 16.73 -25.53 12.68
CA GLY A 63 17.12 -25.99 11.34
C GLY A 63 16.16 -26.98 10.68
N HIS A 64 14.96 -27.18 11.24
CA HIS A 64 13.99 -28.15 10.71
C HIS A 64 13.60 -27.83 9.25
N LYS A 65 14.01 -28.70 8.31
CA LYS A 65 14.03 -28.43 6.86
C LYS A 65 12.66 -28.39 6.17
N SER A 66 11.63 -28.94 6.82
CA SER A 66 10.30 -29.11 6.24
C SER A 66 9.20 -28.34 6.97
N MET A 67 9.50 -27.72 8.11
CA MET A 67 8.48 -27.07 8.94
C MET A 67 7.88 -25.89 8.19
N ALA A 68 6.56 -25.88 8.04
CA ALA A 68 5.83 -24.78 7.42
C ALA A 68 4.98 -24.03 8.46
N ASN A 69 4.39 -24.77 9.40
CA ASN A 69 3.51 -24.24 10.43
C ASN A 69 4.01 -24.69 11.80
N PHE A 70 4.26 -23.74 12.69
CA PHE A 70 4.68 -24.02 14.06
C PHE A 70 3.81 -23.23 15.02
N GLY A 71 3.33 -23.87 16.08
CA GLY A 71 2.55 -23.19 17.10
C GLY A 71 2.80 -23.72 18.50
N VAL A 72 2.90 -22.79 19.44
CA VAL A 72 2.92 -23.04 20.89
C VAL A 72 2.02 -21.97 21.47
N GLU A 73 0.78 -22.32 21.75
CA GLU A 73 -0.22 -21.41 22.31
C GLU A 73 -0.35 -21.64 23.82
N ASP A 74 -0.52 -20.56 24.58
CA ASP A 74 -0.66 -20.57 26.04
C ASP A 74 0.52 -21.28 26.73
N GLY A 75 1.74 -20.97 26.27
CA GLY A 75 2.99 -21.55 26.75
C GLY A 75 3.82 -20.63 27.65
N ALA A 76 5.12 -20.91 27.72
CA ALA A 76 6.09 -20.17 28.53
C ALA A 76 7.30 -19.68 27.69
N LEU A 77 7.08 -19.40 26.41
CA LEU A 77 8.12 -18.91 25.51
C LEU A 77 8.46 -17.43 25.77
N THR A 78 9.70 -17.07 25.44
CA THR A 78 10.18 -15.69 25.43
C THR A 78 10.78 -15.35 24.07
N ASP A 79 11.24 -14.11 23.86
CA ASP A 79 11.97 -13.70 22.66
C ASP A 79 13.21 -14.57 22.33
N ALA A 80 13.72 -15.35 23.29
CA ALA A 80 14.81 -16.30 23.07
C ALA A 80 14.44 -17.47 22.13
N CYS A 81 13.16 -17.71 21.83
CA CYS A 81 12.74 -18.70 20.84
C CYS A 81 13.03 -18.31 19.39
N PHE A 82 13.08 -17.03 19.04
CA PHE A 82 13.13 -16.58 17.65
C PHE A 82 14.34 -17.07 16.84
N PRO A 83 15.56 -17.20 17.39
CA PRO A 83 16.68 -17.85 16.70
C PRO A 83 16.36 -19.27 16.21
N VAL A 84 15.63 -20.08 16.98
CA VAL A 84 15.20 -21.43 16.58
C VAL A 84 14.33 -21.37 15.32
N PHE A 85 13.34 -20.48 15.31
CA PHE A 85 12.42 -20.30 14.18
C PHE A 85 13.11 -19.71 12.95
N SER A 86 14.05 -18.77 13.14
CA SER A 86 14.82 -18.16 12.04
C SER A 86 15.64 -19.20 11.24
N ALA A 87 16.04 -20.29 11.89
CA ALA A 87 16.79 -21.38 11.26
C ALA A 87 15.91 -22.30 10.40
N MET A 88 14.59 -22.18 10.42
CA MET A 88 13.65 -23.02 9.66
C MET A 88 13.36 -22.40 8.28
N PRO A 89 13.96 -22.89 7.18
CA PRO A 89 13.92 -22.21 5.88
C PRO A 89 12.54 -22.20 5.19
N LYS A 90 11.63 -23.06 5.65
CA LYS A 90 10.28 -23.23 5.08
C LYS A 90 9.16 -22.70 5.97
N LEU A 91 9.47 -22.15 7.15
CA LEU A 91 8.46 -21.65 8.06
C LEU A 91 7.69 -20.48 7.40
N ARG A 92 6.36 -20.52 7.51
CA ARG A 92 5.41 -19.55 6.96
C ARG A 92 4.41 -19.07 8.00
N ILE A 93 3.99 -19.95 8.90
CA ILE A 93 2.97 -19.65 9.91
C ILE A 93 3.57 -19.94 11.28
N LEU A 94 3.54 -18.93 12.16
CA LEU A 94 4.02 -19.02 13.53
C LEU A 94 2.91 -18.53 14.47
N LEU A 95 2.40 -19.44 15.31
CA LEU A 95 1.31 -19.19 16.24
C LEU A 95 1.84 -19.19 17.67
N LEU A 96 1.94 -18.03 18.31
CA LEU A 96 2.56 -17.88 19.63
C LEU A 96 1.64 -17.17 20.63
N THR A 97 0.33 -17.23 20.38
CA THR A 97 -0.69 -16.64 21.23
C THR A 97 -0.54 -17.09 22.69
N GLY A 98 -0.68 -16.18 23.65
CA GLY A 98 -0.66 -16.49 25.08
C GLY A 98 0.73 -16.67 25.70
N ASN A 99 1.82 -16.48 24.96
CA ASN A 99 3.17 -16.47 25.54
C ASN A 99 3.51 -15.06 26.05
N ALA A 100 3.10 -14.77 27.30
CA ALA A 100 3.26 -13.45 27.91
C ALA A 100 4.72 -12.95 28.01
N GLY A 101 5.71 -13.86 27.92
CA GLY A 101 7.13 -13.53 27.93
C GLY A 101 7.70 -13.02 26.61
N ILE A 102 6.89 -12.96 25.54
CA ILE A 102 7.29 -12.40 24.25
C ILE A 102 6.93 -10.91 24.21
N ASP A 103 7.93 -10.03 24.26
CA ASP A 103 7.78 -8.57 24.16
C ASP A 103 8.09 -8.01 22.76
N GLY A 104 8.69 -8.83 21.90
CA GLY A 104 8.98 -8.50 20.51
C GLY A 104 10.37 -7.93 20.27
N SER A 105 11.20 -7.75 21.31
CA SER A 105 12.59 -7.31 21.21
C SER A 105 13.47 -8.24 20.35
N GLY A 106 13.15 -9.52 20.31
CA GLY A 106 13.83 -10.56 19.54
C GLY A 106 13.33 -10.75 18.10
N LEU A 107 12.23 -10.10 17.70
CA LEU A 107 11.62 -10.28 16.37
C LEU A 107 12.56 -9.93 15.20
N SER A 108 13.58 -9.11 15.46
CA SER A 108 14.63 -8.80 14.48
C SER A 108 15.37 -10.04 13.97
N ALA A 109 15.42 -11.13 14.74
CA ALA A 109 16.00 -12.41 14.32
C ALA A 109 15.25 -13.05 13.14
N LEU A 110 13.97 -12.73 12.96
CA LEU A 110 13.12 -13.29 11.89
C LEU A 110 13.26 -12.56 10.54
N ARG A 111 14.08 -11.51 10.44
CA ARG A 111 14.22 -10.69 9.21
C ARG A 111 14.66 -11.47 7.97
N SER A 112 15.45 -12.54 8.14
CA SER A 112 15.88 -13.42 7.04
C SER A 112 14.82 -14.47 6.65
N GLY A 113 13.80 -14.61 7.49
CA GLY A 113 12.71 -15.56 7.33
C GLY A 113 11.77 -15.19 6.19
N LYS A 114 10.89 -16.14 5.87
CA LYS A 114 9.83 -15.97 4.86
C LYS A 114 8.46 -16.17 5.52
N LEU A 115 8.29 -15.62 6.72
CA LEU A 115 7.06 -15.75 7.49
C LEU A 115 5.96 -14.95 6.81
N ASP A 116 4.78 -15.57 6.65
CA ASP A 116 3.58 -14.95 6.09
C ASP A 116 2.64 -14.48 7.21
N LEU A 117 2.50 -15.27 8.28
CA LEU A 117 1.62 -15.00 9.43
C LEU A 117 2.36 -15.19 10.76
N LEU A 118 2.16 -14.23 11.67
CA LEU A 118 2.65 -14.26 13.05
C LEU A 118 1.50 -13.94 14.02
N ALA A 119 1.04 -14.91 14.81
CA ALA A 119 0.04 -14.65 15.84
C ALA A 119 0.73 -14.39 17.19
N LEU A 120 0.48 -13.20 17.76
CA LEU A 120 1.05 -12.73 19.02
C LEU A 120 -0.03 -12.18 19.96
N ASP A 121 -1.27 -12.63 19.80
CA ASP A 121 -2.34 -12.26 20.72
C ASP A 121 -1.97 -12.67 22.14
N HIS A 122 -2.37 -11.89 23.15
CA HIS A 122 -2.08 -12.18 24.56
C HIS A 122 -0.57 -12.35 24.88
N THR A 123 0.30 -11.65 24.16
CA THR A 123 1.74 -11.57 24.46
C THR A 123 2.09 -10.21 25.08
N GLY A 124 3.34 -10.05 25.49
CA GLY A 124 3.90 -8.77 25.94
C GLY A 124 4.25 -7.79 24.80
N LEU A 125 3.87 -8.08 23.55
CA LEU A 125 4.20 -7.27 22.38
C LEU A 125 3.83 -5.80 22.59
N ASP A 126 4.80 -4.91 22.41
CA ASP A 126 4.63 -3.46 22.50
C ASP A 126 4.81 -2.74 21.14
N ASP A 127 4.74 -1.41 21.14
CA ASP A 127 4.92 -0.58 19.94
C ASP A 127 6.29 -0.78 19.27
N ALA A 128 7.35 -0.98 20.06
CA ALA A 128 8.69 -1.21 19.54
C ALA A 128 8.80 -2.61 18.91
N GLY A 129 8.20 -3.62 19.55
CA GLY A 129 8.07 -4.97 19.01
C GLY A 129 7.29 -5.00 17.71
N LEU A 130 6.15 -4.30 17.61
CA LEU A 130 5.36 -4.19 16.38
C LEU A 130 6.17 -3.53 15.25
N LEU A 131 6.97 -2.51 15.56
CA LEU A 131 7.87 -1.89 14.59
C LEU A 131 8.95 -2.86 14.08
N GLN A 132 9.48 -3.73 14.94
CA GLN A 132 10.38 -4.80 14.52
C GLN A 132 9.68 -5.82 13.63
N ALA A 133 8.46 -6.24 13.99
CA ALA A 133 7.65 -7.12 13.15
C ALA A 133 7.41 -6.54 11.75
N ALA A 134 7.09 -5.25 11.67
CA ALA A 134 6.91 -4.52 10.42
C ALA A 134 8.20 -4.43 9.58
N SER A 135 9.37 -4.75 10.13
CA SER A 135 10.62 -4.83 9.37
C SER A 135 10.90 -6.21 8.77
N ILE A 136 10.04 -7.21 9.03
CA ILE A 136 10.16 -8.57 8.46
C ILE A 136 9.66 -8.53 7.00
N PRO A 137 10.52 -8.72 5.98
CA PRO A 137 10.21 -8.34 4.59
C PRO A 137 9.03 -9.05 3.93
N LYS A 138 8.65 -10.24 4.43
CA LYS A 138 7.57 -11.07 3.89
C LYS A 138 6.35 -11.19 4.79
N LEU A 139 6.42 -10.65 6.01
CA LEU A 139 5.30 -10.76 6.94
C LEU A 139 4.11 -10.01 6.36
N SER A 140 3.01 -10.75 6.19
CA SER A 140 1.76 -10.21 5.68
C SER A 140 0.77 -9.99 6.81
N HIS A 141 0.58 -10.96 7.71
CA HIS A 141 -0.42 -10.88 8.76
C HIS A 141 0.24 -10.95 10.14
N ILE A 142 -0.18 -10.08 11.05
CA ILE A 142 0.19 -10.15 12.46
C ILE A 142 -1.05 -10.02 13.34
N TRP A 143 -1.25 -10.93 14.28
CA TRP A 143 -2.36 -10.83 15.24
C TRP A 143 -1.84 -10.21 16.53
N ILE A 144 -2.52 -9.17 17.02
CA ILE A 144 -2.03 -8.29 18.09
C ILE A 144 -3.07 -7.98 19.16
N ASP A 145 -4.16 -8.74 19.27
CA ASP A 145 -5.17 -8.52 20.30
C ASP A 145 -4.60 -8.82 21.70
N HIS A 146 -5.04 -8.03 22.68
CA HIS A 146 -4.61 -8.14 24.07
C HIS A 146 -3.09 -8.03 24.26
N THR A 147 -2.46 -7.11 23.53
CA THR A 147 -1.04 -6.75 23.63
C THR A 147 -0.86 -5.37 24.27
N ALA A 148 0.37 -4.94 24.45
CA ALA A 148 0.71 -3.58 24.89
C ALA A 148 0.79 -2.57 23.73
N VAL A 149 0.48 -2.98 22.49
CA VAL A 149 0.48 -2.10 21.32
C VAL A 149 -0.57 -1.01 21.47
N THR A 150 -0.14 0.25 21.38
CA THR A 150 -0.99 1.43 21.38
C THR A 150 -1.52 1.73 19.97
N TYR A 151 -2.52 2.61 19.89
CA TYR A 151 -3.01 3.05 18.58
C TYR A 151 -1.95 3.87 17.84
N GLU A 152 -1.13 4.64 18.56
CA GLU A 152 0.01 5.36 18.02
C GLU A 152 1.06 4.40 17.42
N GLY A 153 1.35 3.29 18.12
CA GLY A 153 2.20 2.22 17.61
C GLY A 153 1.67 1.57 16.34
N LEU A 154 0.37 1.29 16.29
CA LEU A 154 -0.30 0.81 15.08
C LEU A 154 -0.13 1.80 13.92
N LEU A 155 -0.36 3.10 14.12
CA LEU A 155 -0.21 4.11 13.07
C LEU A 155 1.25 4.29 12.61
N ALA A 156 2.22 4.05 13.49
CA ALA A 156 3.64 4.12 13.17
C ALA A 156 4.04 3.12 12.06
N VAL A 157 3.42 1.95 12.02
CA VAL A 157 3.72 0.91 11.01
C VAL A 157 2.95 1.07 9.69
N ALA A 158 2.08 2.09 9.56
CA ALA A 158 1.31 2.33 8.34
C ALA A 158 2.17 2.65 7.09
N GLY A 159 3.46 2.94 7.25
CA GLY A 159 4.39 3.09 6.12
C GLY A 159 4.73 1.77 5.43
N ASN A 160 4.58 0.62 6.11
CA ASN A 160 4.72 -0.69 5.50
C ASN A 160 3.40 -1.06 4.81
N ASN A 161 3.43 -1.21 3.48
CA ASN A 161 2.26 -1.49 2.66
C ASN A 161 1.92 -2.99 2.51
N ARG A 162 2.67 -3.88 3.18
CA ARG A 162 2.47 -5.33 3.17
C ARG A 162 1.89 -5.86 4.46
N ILE A 163 2.22 -5.24 5.59
CA ILE A 163 1.77 -5.71 6.89
C ILE A 163 0.28 -5.42 7.08
N GLU A 164 -0.42 -6.41 7.61
CA GLU A 164 -1.83 -6.42 7.92
C GLU A 164 -1.98 -6.79 9.40
N PRO A 165 -1.95 -5.79 10.30
CA PRO A 165 -2.30 -5.99 11.69
C PRO A 165 -3.76 -6.41 11.81
N VAL A 166 -3.99 -7.55 12.44
CA VAL A 166 -5.31 -8.10 12.73
C VAL A 166 -5.59 -7.87 14.20
N SER A 167 -6.67 -7.14 14.46
CA SER A 167 -7.23 -6.93 15.79
C SER A 167 -8.75 -6.99 15.68
N HIS A 168 -9.36 -7.82 16.52
CA HIS A 168 -10.80 -8.02 16.60
C HIS A 168 -11.41 -7.28 17.79
N VAL A 169 -10.63 -7.02 18.84
CA VAL A 169 -11.15 -6.47 20.11
C VAL A 169 -10.32 -5.33 20.69
N GLN A 170 -9.02 -5.23 20.38
CA GLN A 170 -8.14 -4.19 20.93
C GLN A 170 -8.39 -2.80 20.31
N PHE A 171 -8.69 -2.74 19.02
CA PHE A 171 -8.98 -1.49 18.30
C PHE A 171 -10.40 -1.48 17.73
N THR A 172 -11.02 -0.31 17.67
CA THR A 172 -12.33 -0.18 17.04
C THR A 172 -12.24 -0.36 15.53
N LYS A 173 -13.38 -0.67 14.90
CA LYS A 173 -13.47 -0.78 13.45
C LYS A 173 -13.01 0.51 12.75
N GLU A 174 -13.38 1.67 13.28
CA GLU A 174 -13.01 2.98 12.74
C GLU A 174 -11.50 3.22 12.83
N GLN A 175 -10.86 2.82 13.93
CA GLN A 175 -9.41 2.89 14.09
C GLN A 175 -8.68 2.04 13.05
N MET A 176 -9.16 0.79 12.84
CA MET A 176 -8.59 -0.10 11.83
C MET A 176 -8.81 0.43 10.40
N GLU A 177 -10.01 0.92 10.08
CA GLU A 177 -10.31 1.54 8.79
C GLU A 177 -9.41 2.75 8.50
N TYR A 178 -9.19 3.59 9.51
CA TYR A 178 -8.28 4.74 9.41
C TYR A 178 -6.82 4.31 9.20
N PHE A 179 -6.33 3.30 9.92
CA PHE A 179 -4.99 2.74 9.69
C PHE A 179 -4.83 2.29 8.23
N TYR A 180 -5.78 1.53 7.70
CA TYR A 180 -5.72 1.07 6.30
C TYR A 180 -5.84 2.22 5.30
N GLN A 181 -6.58 3.28 5.61
CA GLN A 181 -6.59 4.50 4.80
C GLN A 181 -5.19 5.14 4.78
N LEU A 182 -4.58 5.34 5.95
CA LEU A 182 -3.25 5.92 6.06
C LEU A 182 -2.20 5.08 5.32
N GLN A 183 -2.29 3.76 5.40
CA GLN A 183 -1.41 2.85 4.66
C GLN A 183 -1.55 3.01 3.14
N ARG A 184 -2.78 3.12 2.63
CA ARG A 184 -3.04 3.41 1.21
C ARG A 184 -2.50 4.77 0.79
N GLU A 185 -2.64 5.78 1.63
CA GLU A 185 -2.13 7.14 1.37
C GLU A 185 -0.61 7.16 1.33
N LYS A 186 0.07 6.53 2.29
CA LYS A 186 1.54 6.41 2.31
C LYS A 186 2.09 5.55 1.17
N ALA A 187 1.30 4.57 0.69
CA ALA A 187 1.67 3.75 -0.46
C ALA A 187 1.59 4.49 -1.81
N LYS A 188 0.84 5.59 -1.90
CA LYS A 188 0.84 6.46 -3.08
C LYS A 188 2.21 7.15 -3.14
N LYS A 189 3.12 6.62 -3.98
CA LYS A 189 4.38 7.32 -4.27
C LYS A 189 4.03 8.73 -4.78
N PRO A 190 4.64 9.81 -4.26
CA PRO A 190 4.59 11.08 -4.97
C PRO A 190 5.20 10.84 -6.35
N ILE A 191 4.40 11.03 -7.41
CA ILE A 191 4.90 10.90 -8.77
C ILE A 191 5.78 12.12 -8.99
N GLN A 192 7.09 11.89 -9.18
CA GLN A 192 7.99 12.97 -9.54
C GLN A 192 7.59 13.55 -10.89
N LEU A 193 7.69 14.88 -10.99
CA LEU A 193 7.46 15.58 -12.24
C LEU A 193 8.49 15.15 -13.29
N ASP A 194 8.01 14.72 -14.45
CA ASP A 194 8.85 14.59 -15.63
C ASP A 194 9.05 15.99 -16.23
N GLU A 195 10.21 16.60 -15.93
CA GLU A 195 10.56 17.94 -16.38
C GLU A 195 10.56 18.08 -17.91
N GLN A 196 10.89 17.00 -18.64
CA GLN A 196 10.86 17.02 -20.09
C GLN A 196 9.41 17.05 -20.60
N ALA A 197 8.54 16.22 -20.03
CA ALA A 197 7.11 16.23 -20.35
C ALA A 197 6.45 17.58 -19.99
N ALA A 198 6.83 18.18 -18.85
CA ALA A 198 6.37 19.50 -18.45
C ALA A 198 6.79 20.58 -19.47
N ALA A 199 8.04 20.54 -19.92
CA ALA A 199 8.55 21.47 -20.94
C ALA A 199 7.88 21.29 -22.31
N GLU A 200 7.54 20.05 -22.70
CA GLU A 200 6.75 19.76 -23.90
C GLU A 200 5.33 20.31 -23.78
N CYS A 201 4.67 20.12 -22.63
CA CYS A 201 3.33 20.63 -22.39
C CYS A 201 3.27 22.16 -22.40
N ARG A 202 4.25 22.84 -21.79
CA ARG A 202 4.36 24.30 -21.86
C ARG A 202 4.50 24.78 -23.31
N ARG A 203 5.29 24.09 -24.13
CA ARG A 203 5.41 24.39 -25.58
C ARG A 203 4.07 24.23 -26.32
N VAL A 204 3.34 23.14 -26.05
CA VAL A 204 2.01 22.91 -26.64
C VAL A 204 1.03 24.02 -26.24
N LEU A 205 0.99 24.38 -24.95
CA LEU A 205 0.11 25.44 -24.46
C LEU A 205 0.47 26.81 -25.05
N SER A 206 1.76 27.17 -25.11
CA SER A 206 2.18 28.42 -25.75
C SER A 206 1.75 28.51 -27.22
N ALA A 207 1.87 27.41 -27.97
CA ALA A 207 1.44 27.37 -29.37
C ALA A 207 -0.09 27.50 -29.51
N PHE A 208 -0.83 26.81 -28.65
CA PHE A 208 -2.28 26.94 -28.57
C PHE A 208 -2.71 28.38 -28.22
N PHE A 209 -2.11 29.01 -27.21
CA PHE A 209 -2.42 30.39 -26.82
C PHE A 209 -2.15 31.38 -27.95
N ALA A 210 -1.07 31.20 -28.70
CA ALA A 210 -0.75 32.04 -29.85
C ALA A 210 -1.77 31.89 -30.98
N GLU A 211 -2.11 30.66 -31.39
CA GLU A 211 -3.09 30.43 -32.46
C GLU A 211 -4.51 30.86 -32.06
N MET A 212 -4.90 30.68 -30.79
CA MET A 212 -6.15 31.22 -30.26
C MET A 212 -6.16 32.76 -30.34
N THR A 213 -5.06 33.41 -29.97
CA THR A 213 -4.94 34.87 -30.04
C THR A 213 -5.06 35.37 -31.49
N GLU A 214 -4.44 34.71 -32.46
CA GLU A 214 -4.57 35.03 -33.88
C GLU A 214 -6.01 34.86 -34.37
N TRP A 215 -6.68 33.78 -33.96
CA TRP A 215 -8.09 33.55 -34.29
C TRP A 215 -9.00 34.62 -33.68
N GLU A 216 -8.80 35.00 -32.41
CA GLU A 216 -9.58 36.05 -31.75
C GLU A 216 -9.39 37.42 -32.42
N GLN A 217 -8.16 37.77 -32.81
CA GLN A 217 -7.88 39.00 -33.55
C GLN A 217 -8.53 39.02 -34.94
N TYR A 218 -8.57 37.87 -35.62
CA TYR A 218 -9.31 37.72 -36.86
C TYR A 218 -10.82 37.90 -36.65
N MET A 219 -11.38 37.36 -35.56
CA MET A 219 -12.80 37.52 -35.22
C MET A 219 -13.19 38.94 -34.87
N GLU A 220 -12.29 39.71 -34.28
CA GLU A 220 -12.51 41.14 -34.05
C GLU A 220 -12.66 41.91 -35.37
N GLN A 221 -12.02 41.45 -36.46
CA GLN A 221 -12.07 42.10 -37.78
C GLN A 221 -13.21 41.58 -38.66
N ALA A 222 -13.41 40.26 -38.71
CA ALA A 222 -14.34 39.60 -39.63
C ALA A 222 -15.73 39.35 -39.01
N GLY A 223 -15.83 39.25 -37.69
CA GLY A 223 -17.05 38.91 -36.96
C GLY A 223 -17.37 37.41 -36.97
N PHE A 224 -18.16 36.97 -35.98
CA PHE A 224 -18.50 35.55 -35.77
C PHE A 224 -19.37 34.92 -36.86
N GLU A 225 -20.00 35.73 -37.72
CA GLU A 225 -20.82 35.26 -38.84
C GLU A 225 -19.97 34.91 -40.07
N ASP A 226 -18.67 35.20 -40.06
CA ASP A 226 -17.76 34.84 -41.15
C ASP A 226 -17.70 33.32 -41.34
N ALA A 227 -17.74 32.87 -42.60
CA ALA A 227 -17.74 31.46 -42.95
C ALA A 227 -16.49 30.70 -42.46
N GLU A 228 -15.37 31.39 -42.28
CA GLU A 228 -14.08 30.84 -41.83
C GLU A 228 -13.92 30.84 -40.29
N ALA A 229 -14.84 31.48 -39.54
CA ALA A 229 -14.79 31.56 -38.09
C ALA A 229 -14.71 30.17 -37.44
N VAL A 230 -15.69 29.31 -37.74
CA VAL A 230 -15.82 27.97 -37.16
C VAL A 230 -14.75 27.00 -37.70
N PRO A 231 -14.50 26.91 -39.03
CA PRO A 231 -13.46 26.02 -39.56
C PRO A 231 -12.07 26.27 -38.96
N ARG A 232 -11.67 27.54 -38.79
CA ARG A 232 -10.37 27.88 -38.19
C ARG A 232 -10.29 27.46 -36.73
N LEU A 233 -11.34 27.72 -35.95
CA LEU A 233 -11.40 27.31 -34.55
C LEU A 233 -11.32 25.78 -34.40
N LEU A 234 -12.07 25.05 -35.22
CA LEU A 234 -12.06 23.58 -35.20
C LEU A 234 -10.70 23.00 -35.57
N ALA A 235 -9.95 23.63 -36.48
CA ALA A 235 -8.59 23.21 -36.82
C ALA A 235 -7.63 23.37 -35.62
N ILE A 236 -7.76 24.46 -34.85
CA ILE A 236 -7.00 24.65 -33.60
C ILE A 236 -7.42 23.58 -32.58
N TRP A 237 -8.72 23.33 -32.43
CA TRP A 237 -9.25 22.33 -31.50
C TRP A 237 -8.75 20.92 -31.81
N GLU A 238 -8.81 20.49 -33.07
CA GLU A 238 -8.33 19.18 -33.51
C GLU A 238 -6.82 19.00 -33.27
N LYS A 239 -6.06 20.08 -33.42
CA LYS A 239 -4.60 20.08 -33.23
C LYS A 239 -4.18 20.00 -31.76
N TYR A 240 -4.89 20.68 -30.86
CA TYR A 240 -4.42 20.87 -29.47
C TYR A 240 -5.29 20.26 -28.39
N VAL A 241 -6.57 19.99 -28.65
CA VAL A 241 -7.55 19.62 -27.63
C VAL A 241 -7.99 18.17 -27.80
N SER A 242 -7.79 17.35 -26.76
CA SER A 242 -8.24 15.95 -26.77
C SER A 242 -9.66 15.76 -26.24
N GLU A 243 -10.23 16.80 -25.63
CA GLU A 243 -11.61 16.78 -25.16
C GLU A 243 -12.58 16.67 -26.35
N LYS A 244 -13.47 15.68 -26.31
CA LYS A 244 -14.56 15.55 -27.27
C LYS A 244 -15.87 16.03 -26.66
N PRO A 245 -16.69 16.81 -27.39
CA PRO A 245 -18.05 17.13 -26.96
C PRO A 245 -18.84 15.85 -26.64
N ARG A 246 -19.49 15.78 -25.47
CA ARG A 246 -20.28 14.62 -25.06
C ARG A 246 -21.76 14.83 -25.39
N PRO A 247 -22.45 13.86 -26.01
CA PRO A 247 -23.89 13.94 -26.24
C PRO A 247 -24.64 14.16 -24.91
N GLY A 248 -25.53 15.15 -24.86
CA GLY A 248 -26.33 15.48 -23.66
C GLY A 248 -25.66 16.41 -22.64
N TYR A 249 -24.38 16.79 -22.84
CA TYR A 249 -23.74 17.85 -22.07
C TYR A 249 -23.73 19.15 -22.88
N ARG A 250 -24.01 20.28 -22.22
CA ARG A 250 -23.77 21.60 -22.81
C ARG A 250 -22.26 21.74 -23.03
N PRO A 251 -21.78 22.01 -24.27
CA PRO A 251 -20.37 22.31 -24.49
C PRO A 251 -19.93 23.41 -23.53
N LEU A 252 -18.77 23.26 -22.91
CA LEU A 252 -18.18 24.38 -22.17
C LEU A 252 -17.93 25.50 -23.19
N GLY A 253 -18.45 26.69 -22.89
CA GLY A 253 -18.43 27.81 -23.84
C GLY A 253 -17.00 28.22 -24.19
N LEU A 254 -16.80 28.80 -25.37
CA LEU A 254 -15.53 29.37 -25.76
C LEU A 254 -15.31 30.71 -25.04
N SER A 255 -14.15 30.90 -24.44
CA SER A 255 -13.68 32.20 -23.97
C SER A 255 -13.20 33.04 -25.16
N TYR A 256 -13.61 34.31 -25.19
CA TYR A 256 -13.24 35.27 -26.24
C TYR A 256 -12.80 36.60 -25.62
N SER A 257 -11.68 37.12 -26.11
CA SER A 257 -11.20 38.47 -25.85
C SER A 257 -10.51 39.02 -27.09
N ALA A 258 -10.87 40.25 -27.50
CA ALA A 258 -10.23 40.94 -28.63
C ALA A 258 -8.71 41.14 -28.45
N GLN A 259 -8.22 41.13 -27.20
CA GLN A 259 -6.79 41.24 -26.88
C GLN A 259 -6.08 39.89 -26.76
N GLY A 260 -6.81 38.79 -26.97
CA GLY A 260 -6.37 37.41 -26.75
C GLY A 260 -6.74 36.91 -25.35
N THR A 261 -7.56 35.87 -25.25
CA THR A 261 -7.99 35.27 -23.97
C THR A 261 -6.80 34.78 -23.14
N TYR A 262 -5.75 34.28 -23.81
CA TYR A 262 -4.59 33.66 -23.18
C TYR A 262 -3.31 34.49 -23.29
N ASN A 263 -3.37 35.67 -23.89
CA ASN A 263 -2.20 36.50 -24.19
C ASN A 263 -1.45 36.96 -22.91
N GLY A 264 -2.16 37.03 -21.78
CA GLY A 264 -1.61 37.38 -20.47
C GLY A 264 -1.23 36.19 -19.57
N GLU A 265 -1.25 34.96 -20.06
CA GLU A 265 -0.97 33.76 -19.25
C GLU A 265 0.52 33.57 -18.97
N GLU A 266 0.89 33.52 -17.69
CA GLU A 266 2.24 33.23 -17.23
C GLU A 266 2.31 31.84 -16.59
N PHE A 267 3.24 30.98 -17.03
CA PHE A 267 3.43 29.65 -16.45
C PHE A 267 4.02 29.72 -15.04
N LEU A 268 3.40 29.02 -14.09
CA LEU A 268 3.81 29.00 -12.68
C LEU A 268 4.53 27.70 -12.31
N ASP A 269 3.87 26.56 -12.50
CA ASP A 269 4.32 25.27 -12.00
C ASP A 269 3.72 24.12 -12.81
N ALA A 270 4.15 22.89 -12.53
CA ALA A 270 3.58 21.68 -13.11
C ALA A 270 3.48 20.54 -12.08
N GLU A 271 2.44 19.71 -12.19
CA GLU A 271 2.20 18.59 -11.30
C GLU A 271 1.92 17.31 -12.10
N GLN A 272 2.68 16.25 -11.82
CA GLN A 272 2.48 14.95 -12.47
C GLN A 272 1.37 14.16 -11.78
N ILE A 273 0.30 13.86 -12.51
CA ILE A 273 -0.84 13.10 -11.99
C ILE A 273 -0.71 11.61 -12.29
N THR A 274 -0.24 11.28 -13.50
CA THR A 274 0.12 9.93 -13.93
C THR A 274 1.20 10.04 -14.99
N LYS A 275 1.83 8.93 -15.42
CA LYS A 275 2.76 8.95 -16.57
C LYS A 275 2.20 9.57 -17.86
N ASN A 276 0.87 9.65 -18.01
CA ASN A 276 0.19 10.15 -19.21
C ASN A 276 -0.65 11.41 -18.95
N LYS A 277 -0.61 11.98 -17.74
CA LYS A 277 -1.38 13.18 -17.37
C LYS A 277 -0.59 14.08 -16.44
N LEU A 278 -0.59 15.37 -16.73
CA LEU A 278 0.02 16.40 -15.87
C LEU A 278 -0.83 17.67 -15.88
N TYR A 279 -0.78 18.44 -14.80
CA TYR A 279 -1.28 19.81 -14.79
C TYR A 279 -0.15 20.77 -15.12
N ILE A 280 -0.45 21.78 -15.93
CA ILE A 280 0.34 23.01 -16.03
C ILE A 280 -0.46 24.13 -15.38
N TYR A 281 0.15 24.79 -14.40
CA TYR A 281 -0.44 25.93 -13.71
C TYR A 281 -0.02 27.22 -14.39
N THR A 282 -0.97 28.12 -14.58
CA THR A 282 -0.73 29.46 -15.11
C THR A 282 -1.46 30.50 -14.28
N ARG A 283 -1.07 31.77 -14.44
CA ARG A 283 -1.77 32.92 -13.90
C ARG A 283 -1.94 33.97 -14.97
N GLU A 284 -3.16 34.46 -15.13
CA GLU A 284 -3.43 35.57 -16.03
C GLU A 284 -2.98 36.88 -15.37
N LYS A 285 -2.17 37.65 -16.10
CA LYS A 285 -1.43 38.81 -15.59
C LYS A 285 -2.31 39.96 -15.09
N ASN A 286 -3.45 40.22 -15.73
CA ASN A 286 -4.25 41.41 -15.45
C ASN A 286 -5.28 41.18 -14.34
N THR A 287 -5.93 40.02 -14.36
CA THR A 287 -6.97 39.58 -13.44
C THR A 287 -6.39 38.85 -12.23
N GLY A 288 -5.21 38.24 -12.37
CA GLY A 288 -4.59 37.42 -11.34
C GLY A 288 -5.23 36.04 -11.17
N PHE A 289 -6.16 35.64 -12.06
CA PHE A 289 -6.81 34.34 -11.95
C PHE A 289 -5.81 33.21 -12.21
N ASP A 290 -5.78 32.23 -11.31
CA ASP A 290 -5.02 31.00 -11.51
C ASP A 290 -5.81 30.05 -12.41
N ARG A 291 -5.15 29.50 -13.42
CA ARG A 291 -5.69 28.41 -14.23
C ARG A 291 -4.79 27.18 -14.13
N ARG A 292 -5.38 26.02 -14.34
CA ARG A 292 -4.63 24.78 -14.57
C ARG A 292 -5.16 24.05 -15.79
N PHE A 293 -4.23 23.68 -16.66
CA PHE A 293 -4.51 22.93 -17.87
C PHE A 293 -4.16 21.47 -17.62
N LEU A 294 -5.15 20.59 -17.68
CA LEU A 294 -4.95 19.16 -17.67
C LEU A 294 -4.42 18.74 -19.04
N MET A 295 -3.15 18.35 -19.08
CA MET A 295 -2.51 17.83 -20.27
C MET A 295 -2.58 16.31 -20.26
N LYS A 296 -2.87 15.72 -21.41
CA LYS A 296 -2.99 14.27 -21.60
C LYS A 296 -2.17 13.82 -22.80
N ARG A 297 -1.45 12.72 -22.63
CA ARG A 297 -0.69 12.09 -23.71
C ARG A 297 -1.65 11.42 -24.71
N VAL A 298 -1.55 11.79 -25.99
CA VAL A 298 -2.33 11.24 -27.10
C VAL A 298 -1.35 10.89 -28.23
N GLY A 299 -1.23 9.59 -28.52
CA GLY A 299 -0.16 9.09 -29.40
C GLY A 299 1.22 9.43 -28.82
N GLU A 300 2.06 10.09 -29.61
CA GLU A 300 3.40 10.53 -29.21
C GLU A 300 3.43 11.96 -28.62
N GLY A 301 2.31 12.69 -28.67
CA GLY A 301 2.23 14.09 -28.24
C GLY A 301 1.37 14.33 -26.99
N TRP A 302 1.26 15.61 -26.61
CA TRP A 302 0.42 16.08 -25.51
C TRP A 302 -0.69 16.98 -26.04
N MET A 303 -1.88 16.84 -25.48
CA MET A 303 -3.06 17.64 -25.82
C MET A 303 -3.76 18.11 -24.53
N ILE A 304 -4.53 19.19 -24.65
CA ILE A 304 -5.32 19.77 -23.58
C ILE A 304 -6.59 18.92 -23.41
N ASP A 305 -6.78 18.34 -22.22
CA ASP A 305 -7.92 17.48 -21.87
C ASP A 305 -9.00 18.26 -21.10
N ALA A 306 -8.61 19.30 -20.36
CA ALA A 306 -9.50 20.21 -19.65
C ALA A 306 -8.75 21.46 -19.17
N VAL A 307 -9.49 22.54 -18.92
CA VAL A 307 -9.01 23.71 -18.17
C VAL A 307 -9.88 23.92 -16.92
N GLN A 308 -9.25 24.38 -15.85
CA GLN A 308 -9.93 24.79 -14.64
C GLN A 308 -9.39 26.13 -14.17
N GLU A 309 -10.28 26.98 -13.68
CA GLU A 309 -9.94 28.28 -13.08
C GLU A 309 -10.18 28.21 -11.58
N ARG A 310 -9.35 28.94 -10.82
CA ARG A 310 -9.42 28.98 -9.36
C ARG A 310 -10.30 30.15 -8.91
N LEU A 311 -11.50 29.79 -8.45
CA LEU A 311 -12.43 30.68 -7.75
C LEU A 311 -12.54 30.18 -6.30
N ASP A 312 -13.71 29.70 -5.86
CA ASP A 312 -13.89 28.95 -4.61
C ASP A 312 -13.44 27.48 -4.77
N GLY A 313 -12.16 27.29 -5.10
CA GLY A 313 -11.59 26.01 -5.53
C GLY A 313 -11.44 25.91 -7.04
N TRP A 314 -11.06 24.72 -7.53
CA TRP A 314 -10.82 24.47 -8.95
C TRP A 314 -12.12 24.12 -9.67
N GLN A 315 -12.63 25.04 -10.49
CA GLN A 315 -13.85 24.86 -11.26
C GLN A 315 -13.53 24.68 -12.72
N ARG A 316 -14.23 23.75 -13.38
CA ARG A 316 -14.04 23.52 -14.81
C ARG A 316 -14.61 24.69 -15.59
N THR A 317 -13.80 25.24 -16.48
CA THR A 317 -14.20 26.31 -17.40
C THR A 317 -14.02 25.85 -18.84
N GLY A 318 -14.55 26.61 -19.78
CA GLY A 318 -14.28 26.40 -21.20
C GLY A 318 -12.89 26.86 -21.61
N LEU A 319 -12.44 26.32 -22.75
CA LEU A 319 -11.22 26.78 -23.42
C LEU A 319 -11.51 28.02 -24.27
#